data_AF-A0A661VR89-F1
#
_entry.id   AF-A0A661VR89-F1
#
_cell.length_a   1.000
_cell.length_b   1.000
_cell.length_c   1.000
_cell.angle_alpha   90.00
_cell.angle_beta   90.00
_cell.angle_gamma   90.00
#
_symmetry.space_group_name_H-M   'P 1'
#
loop_
_entity.id
_entity.type
_entity.pdbx_description
1 polymer ?
#
loop_
_entity_poly.entity_id
_entity_poly.type
_entity_poly.pdbx_seq_one_letter_code
_entity_poly.pdbx_strand_id
1 'polypeptide(L)' 'MKLSIIICCYNERDTILTVLDRVRAVDLGPEWEKEIIIVDNFS' A
#
# COMPACT_ATOMS: atom_id res chain seq x y z
N MET A 1 -10.88 -13.08 5.15
CA MET A 1 -10.17 -13.15 3.85
C MET A 1 -9.02 -12.15 3.85
N LYS A 2 -7.96 -12.40 3.09
CA LYS A 2 -6.77 -11.52 3.08
C LYS A 2 -6.62 -10.87 1.71
N LEU A 3 -6.47 -9.53 1.68
CA LEU A 3 -6.16 -8.77 0.48
C LEU A 3 -4.68 -8.36 0.51
N SER A 4 -3.90 -8.85 -0.45
CA SER A 4 -2.52 -8.42 -0.66
C SER A 4 -2.48 -7.31 -1.71
N ILE A 5 -1.96 -6.15 -1.32
CA ILE A 5 -1.85 -4.95 -2.16
C ILE A 5 -0.37 -4.74 -2.48
N ILE A 6 -0.01 -4.85 -3.75
CA ILE A 6 1.37 -4.64 -4.22
C ILE A 6 1.48 -3.21 -4.76
N ILE A 7 2.39 -2.44 -4.21
CA ILE A 7 2.69 -1.06 -4.63
C ILE A 7 4.12 -1.06 -5.17
N CYS A 8 4.26 -0.98 -6.49
CA CYS A 8 5.56 -0.77 -7.13
C CYS A 8 5.88 0.73 -7.14
N CYS A 9 7.07 1.13 -6.73
CA CYS A 9 7.47 2.53 -6.68
C CYS A 9 8.87 2.76 -7.27
N TYR A 10 9.10 3.97 -7.78
CA TYR A 10 10.41 4.43 -8.26
C TYR A 10 10.53 5.94 -8.09
N ASN A 11 11.54 6.42 -7.36
CA ASN A 11 11.74 7.84 -7.03
C ASN A 11 10.55 8.54 -6.32
N GLU A 12 9.68 7.78 -5.65
CA GLU A 12 8.45 8.29 -4.99
C GLU A 12 8.71 8.83 -3.57
N ARG A 13 9.91 9.33 -3.27
CA ARG A 13 10.29 9.80 -1.91
C ARG A 13 9.29 10.79 -1.33
N ASP A 14 8.82 11.72 -2.16
CA ASP A 14 7.97 12.83 -1.71
C ASP A 14 6.47 12.48 -1.70
N THR A 15 6.08 11.36 -2.30
CA THR A 15 4.69 11.04 -2.65
C THR A 15 4.21 9.70 -2.11
N ILE A 16 5.10 8.75 -1.84
CA ILE A 16 4.75 7.38 -1.43
C ILE A 16 3.89 7.34 -0.15
N LEU A 17 4.12 8.23 0.80
CA LEU A 17 3.34 8.30 2.03
C LEU A 17 1.87 8.65 1.77
N THR A 18 1.60 9.53 0.79
CA THR A 18 0.22 9.88 0.42
C THR A 18 -0.54 8.67 -0.12
N VAL A 19 0.12 7.83 -0.90
CA VAL A 19 -0.47 6.57 -1.40
C VAL A 19 -0.72 5.60 -0.25
N LEU A 20 0.29 5.41 0.61
CA LEU A 20 0.22 4.49 1.74
C LEU A 20 -0.90 4.87 2.72
N ASP A 21 -1.05 6.15 3.03
CA ASP A 21 -2.10 6.66 3.92
C ASP A 21 -3.49 6.42 3.34
N ARG A 22 -3.68 6.66 2.03
CA ARG A 22 -4.95 6.39 1.36
C ARG A 22 -5.31 4.90 1.36
N VAL A 23 -4.34 4.02 1.09
CA VAL A 23 -4.55 2.56 1.11
C VAL A 23 -4.87 2.06 2.52
N ARG A 24 -4.21 2.60 3.54
CA ARG A 24 -4.48 2.27 4.95
C ARG A 24 -5.88 2.72 5.38
N ALA A 25 -6.35 3.88 4.93
CA ALA A 25 -7.64 4.45 5.31
C ALA A 25 -8.87 3.68 4.78
N VAL A 26 -8.73 2.83 3.76
CA VAL A 26 -9.87 2.07 3.20
C VAL A 26 -10.36 1.03 4.19
N ASP A 27 -11.56 1.18 4.74
CA ASP A 27 -12.21 0.10 5.49
C ASP A 27 -12.75 -0.97 4.53
N LEU A 28 -12.31 -2.22 4.70
CA LEU A 28 -12.79 -3.38 3.91
C LEU A 28 -13.82 -4.22 4.69
N GLY A 29 -14.16 -3.80 5.91
CA GLY A 29 -15.01 -4.54 6.82
C GLY A 29 -14.24 -5.56 7.69
N PRO A 30 -14.88 -6.07 8.75
CA PRO A 30 -14.23 -6.85 9.81
C PRO A 30 -13.73 -8.24 9.38
N GLU A 31 -14.21 -8.74 8.25
CA GLU A 31 -13.80 -10.06 7.73
C GLU A 31 -12.52 -10.01 6.87
N TRP A 32 -11.98 -8.81 6.62
CA TRP A 32 -10.85 -8.61 5.70
C TRP A 32 -9.60 -8.11 6.42
N GLU A 33 -8.48 -8.78 6.16
CA GLU A 33 -7.15 -8.31 6.54
C GLU A 33 -6.44 -7.70 5.33
N LYS A 34 -5.71 -6.61 5.55
CA LYS A 34 -4.88 -5.96 4.52
C LYS A 34 -3.41 -6.31 4.73
N GLU A 35 -2.74 -6.72 3.67
CA GLU A 35 -1.29 -6.83 3.56
C GLU A 35 -0.82 -5.87 2.48
N ILE A 36 0.21 -5.09 2.77
CA ILE A 36 0.77 -4.11 1.84
C ILE A 36 2.23 -4.48 1.60
N ILE A 37 2.57 -4.75 0.33
CA ILE A 37 3.91 -5.12 -0.12
C ILE A 37 4.41 -3.99 -1.01
N ILE A 38 5.48 -3.32 -0.60
CA ILE A 38 6.11 -2.26 -1.38
C ILE A 38 7.30 -2.85 -2.13
N VAL A 39 7.34 -2.64 -3.44
CA VAL A 39 8.45 -3.07 -4.30
C VAL A 39 9.11 -1.83 -4.89
N ASP A 40 10.26 -1.46 -4.34
CA ASP A 40 11.06 -0.37 -4.87
C ASP A 40 11.88 -0.83 -6.09
N ASN A 41 11.88 -0.02 -7.14
CA ASN A 41 12.63 -0.27 -8.37
C ASN A 41 14.01 0.40 -8.36
N PHE A 42 14.78 0.20 -7.29
CA PHE A 42 16.15 0.71 -7.14
C PHE A 42 16.24 2.25 -7.29
N SER A 43 15.53 2.95 -6.41
CA SER A 43 15.49 4.43 -6.31
C SER A 43 16.75 5.07 -5.70
#